data_AF-Q2N9Z1-F1
#
_entry.id   AF-Q2N9Z1-F1
#
_cell.length_a   1.000
_cell.length_b   1.000
_cell.length_c   1.000
_cell.angle_alpha   90.00
_cell.angle_beta   90.00
_cell.angle_gamma   90.00
#
_symmetry.space_group_name_H-M   'P 1'
#
loop_
_entity.id
_entity.type
_entity.pdbx_description
1 polymer ?
#
loop_
_entity_poly.entity_id
_entity_poly.type
_entity_poly.pdbx_seq_one_letter_code
_entity_poly.pdbx_strand_id
1 'polypeptide(L)'
;MENTWVRLILATLAGLIAAVFIVGAVESAGHMIFPPPEGLDMTKPEDQARLMEVIPTGAKVTVVVAWFLGSLCGAAVATLVGKTITPGWIVAGFMVLASIFTTQMFPHPTWMVVAAIFVPVMGKLLADQLLKSRLSS
;
A
#
# COMPACT_ATOMS: atom_id res chain seq x y z
N MET A 1 1.07 26.48 11.53
CA MET A 1 0.27 25.80 12.56
C MET A 1 1.13 25.70 13.80
N GLU A 2 0.74 26.36 14.89
CA GLU A 2 1.52 26.42 16.12
C GLU A 2 1.46 25.09 16.91
N ASN A 3 0.47 24.23 16.64
CA ASN A 3 0.35 22.92 17.27
C ASN A 3 0.97 21.79 16.43
N THR A 4 2.06 21.20 16.92
CA THR A 4 2.77 20.08 16.29
C THR A 4 1.90 18.83 16.10
N TRP A 5 1.02 18.51 17.05
CA TRP A 5 0.16 17.33 16.98
C TRP A 5 -0.87 17.43 15.87
N VAL A 6 -1.50 18.60 15.72
CA VAL A 6 -2.43 18.87 14.62
C VAL A 6 -1.72 18.70 13.27
N ARG A 7 -0.46 19.15 13.17
CA ARG A 7 0.35 18.97 11.96
C ARG A 7 0.61 17.50 11.65
N LEU A 8 0.99 16.71 12.64
CA LEU A 8 1.24 15.28 12.44
C LEU A 8 -0.03 14.54 12.00
N ILE A 9 -1.17 14.85 12.60
CA ILE A 9 -2.46 14.24 12.26
C ILE A 9 -2.85 14.60 10.83
N LEU A 10 -2.88 15.89 10.48
CA LEU A 10 -3.25 16.34 9.13
C LEU A 10 -2.30 15.79 8.06
N ALA A 11 -1.01 15.75 8.35
CA ALA A 11 -0.01 15.17 7.45
C ALA A 11 -0.23 13.67 7.23
N THR A 12 -0.50 12.92 8.30
CA THR A 12 -0.79 11.48 8.21
C THR A 12 -2.07 11.24 7.42
N LEU A 13 -3.14 12.00 7.68
CA LEU A 13 -4.40 11.89 6.95
C LEU A 13 -4.21 12.18 5.46
N ALA A 14 -3.49 13.26 5.11
CA ALA A 14 -3.18 13.57 3.72
C ALA A 14 -2.42 12.43 3.02
N GLY A 15 -1.43 11.84 3.71
CA GLY A 15 -0.69 10.70 3.18
C GLY A 15 -1.51 9.43 3.03
N LEU A 16 -2.39 9.11 3.99
CA LEU A 16 -3.30 7.97 3.90
C LEU A 16 -4.28 8.12 2.74
N ILE A 17 -4.84 9.32 2.56
CA ILE A 17 -5.72 9.63 1.43
C ILE A 17 -4.97 9.39 0.12
N ALA A 18 -3.76 9.94 -0.02
CA ALA A 18 -2.93 9.72 -1.20
C ALA A 18 -2.63 8.24 -1.44
N ALA A 19 -2.30 7.48 -0.38
CA ALA A 19 -2.04 6.05 -0.48
C ALA A 19 -3.26 5.28 -1.00
N VAL A 20 -4.44 5.53 -0.44
CA VAL A 20 -5.71 4.89 -0.86
C VAL A 20 -6.01 5.20 -2.32
N PHE A 21 -5.86 6.46 -2.74
CA PHE A 21 -6.08 6.84 -4.15
C PHE A 21 -5.12 6.12 -5.09
N ILE A 22 -3.84 6.04 -4.74
CA ILE A 22 -2.84 5.36 -5.58
C ILE A 22 -3.10 3.86 -5.63
N VAL A 23 -3.36 3.21 -4.50
CA VAL A 23 -3.69 1.78 -4.46
C VAL A 23 -4.92 1.50 -5.31
N GLY A 24 -6.02 2.24 -5.09
CA GLY A 24 -7.25 2.06 -5.83
C GLY A 24 -7.08 2.27 -7.34
N ALA A 25 -6.27 3.25 -7.75
CA ALA A 25 -5.97 3.48 -9.17
C ALA A 25 -5.19 2.32 -9.80
N VAL A 26 -4.15 1.83 -9.12
CA VAL A 26 -3.29 0.74 -9.61
C VAL A 26 -4.05 -0.58 -9.63
N GLU A 27 -4.83 -0.88 -8.60
CA GLU A 27 -5.67 -2.08 -8.54
C GLU A 27 -6.78 -2.05 -9.58
N SER A 28 -7.44 -0.89 -9.78
CA SER A 28 -8.44 -0.73 -10.84
C SER A 28 -7.84 -0.98 -12.23
N ALA A 29 -6.66 -0.42 -12.50
CA ALA A 29 -5.93 -0.71 -13.74
C ALA A 29 -5.56 -2.20 -13.84
N GLY A 30 -5.17 -2.81 -12.72
CA GLY A 30 -4.91 -4.25 -12.61
C GLY A 30 -6.13 -5.09 -12.99
N HIS A 31 -7.31 -4.75 -12.49
CA HIS A 31 -8.56 -5.45 -12.82
C HIS A 31 -8.99 -5.26 -14.27
N MET A 32 -8.64 -4.12 -14.90
CA MET A 32 -8.88 -3.92 -16.34
C MET A 32 -7.97 -4.81 -17.20
N ILE A 33 -6.72 -5.04 -16.76
CA ILE A 33 -5.75 -5.88 -17.48
C ILE A 33 -5.99 -7.37 -17.18
N PHE A 34 -6.32 -7.68 -15.93
CA PHE A 34 -6.57 -9.02 -15.41
C PHE A 34 -7.95 -9.07 -14.76
N PRO A 35 -9.02 -9.30 -15.55
CA PRO A 35 -10.38 -9.37 -15.04
C PRO A 35 -10.51 -10.47 -13.97
N PRO A 36 -11.30 -10.23 -12.91
CA PRO A 36 -11.61 -11.27 -11.95
C PRO A 36 -12.27 -12.48 -12.64
N PRO A 37 -11.86 -13.71 -12.29
CA PRO A 37 -12.49 -14.91 -12.83
C PRO A 37 -13.96 -15.02 -12.43
N GLU A 38 -14.81 -15.37 -13.38
CA GLU A 38 -16.25 -15.54 -13.16
C GLU A 38 -16.57 -16.81 -12.37
N GLY A 39 -17.70 -16.80 -11.65
CA GLY A 39 -18.25 -18.01 -11.03
C GLY A 39 -17.56 -18.48 -9.74
N LEU A 40 -16.76 -17.63 -9.10
CA LEU A 40 -16.23 -17.86 -7.76
C LEU A 40 -17.05 -17.12 -6.71
N ASP A 41 -17.46 -17.84 -5.66
CA ASP A 41 -18.12 -17.28 -4.51
C ASP A 41 -17.11 -17.03 -3.38
N MET A 42 -16.73 -15.77 -3.17
CA MET A 42 -15.74 -15.39 -2.14
C MET A 42 -16.21 -15.62 -0.70
N THR A 43 -17.46 -16.05 -0.49
CA THR A 43 -17.94 -16.51 0.82
C THR A 43 -17.58 -17.98 1.11
N LYS A 44 -17.14 -18.73 0.08
CA LYS A 44 -16.76 -20.15 0.20
C LYS A 44 -15.24 -20.31 0.28
N PRO A 45 -14.70 -20.98 1.32
CA PRO A 45 -13.26 -21.21 1.45
C PRO A 45 -12.62 -21.96 0.26
N GLU A 46 -13.37 -22.87 -0.37
CA GLU A 46 -12.90 -23.63 -1.53
C GLU A 46 -12.64 -22.72 -2.75
N ASP A 47 -13.56 -21.79 -3.02
CA ASP A 47 -13.44 -20.84 -4.11
C ASP A 47 -12.34 -19.80 -3.85
N GLN A 48 -12.12 -19.42 -2.59
CA GLN A 48 -11.01 -18.57 -2.17
C GLN A 48 -9.64 -19.22 -2.43
N ALA A 49 -9.49 -20.51 -2.13
CA ALA A 49 -8.26 -21.25 -2.42
C ALA A 49 -8.04 -21.39 -3.93
N ARG A 50 -9.10 -21.74 -4.66
CA ARG A 50 -9.07 -21.86 -6.13
C ARG A 50 -8.73 -20.54 -6.81
N LEU A 51 -9.18 -19.41 -6.26
CA LEU A 51 -8.86 -18.08 -6.76
C LEU A 51 -7.34 -17.88 -6.91
N MET A 52 -6.54 -18.26 -5.90
CA MET A 52 -5.10 -18.08 -5.98
C MET A 52 -4.40 -19.02 -6.98
N GLU A 53 -5.00 -20.16 -7.29
CA GLU A 53 -4.47 -21.07 -8.31
C GLU A 53 -4.72 -20.55 -9.72
N VAL A 54 -5.89 -19.93 -9.94
CA VAL A 54 -6.29 -19.45 -11.28
C VAL A 54 -5.85 -18.01 -11.57
N ILE A 55 -5.63 -17.17 -10.54
CA ILE A 55 -5.20 -15.79 -10.77
C ILE A 55 -3.79 -15.77 -11.40
N PRO A 56 -3.63 -15.08 -12.55
CA PRO A 56 -2.33 -14.90 -13.18
C PRO A 56 -1.30 -14.25 -12.26
N THR A 57 -0.04 -14.68 -12.35
CA THR A 57 1.05 -14.08 -11.57
C THR A 57 1.16 -12.57 -11.81
N GLY A 58 0.86 -12.10 -13.03
CA GLY A 58 0.84 -10.67 -13.35
C GLY A 58 -0.12 -9.86 -12.46
N ALA A 59 -1.33 -10.36 -12.21
CA ALA A 59 -2.31 -9.70 -11.35
C ALA A 59 -1.82 -9.59 -9.89
N LYS A 60 -1.21 -10.66 -9.37
CA LYS A 60 -0.60 -10.68 -8.03
C LYS A 60 0.51 -9.64 -7.91
N VAL A 61 1.36 -9.53 -8.95
CA VAL A 61 2.42 -8.52 -9.02
C VAL A 61 1.83 -7.11 -9.03
N THR A 62 0.73 -6.87 -9.75
CA THR A 62 0.06 -5.56 -9.76
C THR A 62 -0.39 -5.12 -8.36
N VAL A 63 -0.91 -6.03 -7.53
CA VAL A 63 -1.28 -5.74 -6.14
C VAL A 63 -0.04 -5.34 -5.31
N VAL A 64 1.07 -6.08 -5.45
CA VAL A 64 2.32 -5.73 -4.75
C VAL A 64 2.88 -4.39 -5.22
N VAL A 65 2.77 -4.06 -6.52
CA VAL A 65 3.11 -2.74 -7.05
C VAL A 65 2.19 -1.66 -6.47
N ALA A 66 0.91 -1.95 -6.28
CA ALA A 66 -0.03 -1.03 -5.63
C ALA A 66 0.40 -0.73 -4.19
N TRP A 67 0.79 -1.74 -3.41
CA TRP A 67 1.32 -1.55 -2.05
C TRP A 67 2.59 -0.71 -2.03
N PHE A 68 3.50 -0.96 -2.97
CA PHE A 68 4.73 -0.18 -3.12
C PHE A 68 4.43 1.30 -3.40
N LEU A 69 3.64 1.56 -4.45
CA LEU A 69 3.34 2.92 -4.90
C LEU A 69 2.48 3.66 -3.89
N GLY A 70 1.50 3.00 -3.28
CA GLY A 70 0.68 3.54 -2.20
C GLY A 70 1.54 4.00 -1.03
N SER A 71 2.48 3.16 -0.57
CA SER A 71 3.38 3.52 0.52
C SER A 71 4.38 4.61 0.13
N LEU A 72 4.98 4.53 -1.07
CA LEU A 72 5.91 5.53 -1.59
C LEU A 72 5.25 6.92 -1.67
N CYS A 73 4.13 7.03 -2.38
CA CYS A 73 3.43 8.28 -2.59
C CYS A 73 2.77 8.79 -1.30
N GLY A 74 2.11 7.90 -0.55
CA GLY A 74 1.47 8.26 0.71
C GLY A 74 2.47 8.76 1.76
N ALA A 75 3.58 8.04 1.94
CA ALA A 75 4.63 8.46 2.86
C ALA A 75 5.30 9.76 2.40
N ALA A 76 5.52 9.95 1.09
CA ALA A 76 6.07 11.19 0.56
C ALA A 76 5.16 12.39 0.84
N VAL A 77 3.84 12.26 0.58
CA VAL A 77 2.87 13.32 0.89
C VAL A 77 2.86 13.62 2.39
N ALA A 78 2.82 12.60 3.25
CA ALA A 78 2.82 12.79 4.70
C ALA A 78 4.09 13.49 5.18
N THR A 79 5.26 13.11 4.68
CA THR A 79 6.54 13.73 5.04
C THR A 79 6.60 15.19 4.59
N LEU A 80 6.13 15.50 3.38
CA LEU A 80 6.09 16.87 2.85
C LEU A 80 5.15 17.79 3.63
N VAL A 81 3.93 17.32 3.95
CA VAL A 81 2.94 18.09 4.72
C VAL A 81 3.39 18.23 6.18
N GLY A 82 3.96 17.16 6.75
CA GLY A 82 4.42 17.11 8.13
C GLY A 82 5.70 17.89 8.40
N LYS A 83 6.51 18.13 7.36
CA LYS A 83 7.89 18.66 7.44
C LYS A 83 8.80 17.84 8.36
N THR A 84 8.51 16.56 8.49
CA THR A 84 9.28 15.58 9.28
C THR A 84 8.99 14.19 8.74
N ILE A 85 9.88 13.24 8.96
CA ILE A 85 9.74 11.85 8.50
C ILE A 85 8.70 11.05 9.29
N THR A 86 8.27 11.53 10.46
CA THR A 86 7.40 10.76 11.37
C THR A 86 6.05 10.40 10.73
N PRO A 87 5.28 11.32 10.14
CA PRO A 87 4.02 10.97 9.46
C PRO A 87 4.21 9.98 8.31
N GLY A 88 5.33 10.06 7.58
CA GLY A 88 5.66 9.11 6.52
C GLY A 88 5.81 7.68 7.04
N TRP A 89 6.47 7.49 8.18
CA TRP A 89 6.56 6.19 8.85
C TRP A 89 5.20 5.70 9.38
N ILE A 90 4.35 6.59 9.88
CA ILE A 90 2.99 6.22 10.32
C ILE A 90 2.20 5.67 9.12
N VAL A 91 2.20 6.38 7.99
CA VAL A 91 1.54 5.91 6.75
C VAL A 91 2.09 4.57 6.29
N ALA A 92 3.41 4.38 6.31
CA ALA A 92 4.02 3.10 5.95
C ALA A 92 3.57 1.96 6.89
N GLY A 93 3.44 2.23 8.19
CA GLY A 93 2.89 1.28 9.15
C GLY A 93 1.46 0.87 8.82
N PHE A 94 0.60 1.83 8.48
CA PHE A 94 -0.76 1.53 7.99
C PHE A 94 -0.76 0.71 6.71
N MET A 95 0.14 1.01 5.77
CA MET A 95 0.27 0.24 4.52
C MET A 95 0.74 -1.20 4.77
N VAL A 96 1.66 -1.43 5.71
CA VAL A 96 2.04 -2.79 6.13
C VAL A 96 0.85 -3.52 6.73
N LEU A 97 0.13 -2.89 7.67
CA LEU A 97 -1.04 -3.49 8.30
C LEU A 97 -2.14 -3.83 7.28
N ALA A 98 -2.42 -2.91 6.35
CA ALA A 98 -3.38 -3.13 5.28
C ALA A 98 -2.96 -4.29 4.36
N SER A 99 -1.68 -4.35 3.97
CA SER A 99 -1.15 -5.42 3.10
C SER A 99 -1.21 -6.78 3.79
N ILE A 100 -0.82 -6.84 5.07
CA ILE A 100 -0.94 -8.07 5.88
C ILE A 100 -2.41 -8.48 5.94
N PHE A 101 -3.31 -7.55 6.26
CA PHE A 101 -4.74 -7.83 6.35
C PHE A 101 -5.29 -8.40 5.04
N THR A 102 -4.91 -7.85 3.88
CA THR A 102 -5.25 -8.42 2.56
C THR A 102 -4.79 -9.87 2.44
N THR A 103 -3.56 -10.18 2.84
CA THR A 103 -3.05 -11.56 2.77
C THR A 103 -3.67 -12.55 3.76
N GLN A 104 -4.37 -12.06 4.79
CA GLN A 104 -5.07 -12.89 5.78
C GLN A 104 -6.53 -13.17 5.42
N MET A 105 -7.13 -12.43 4.49
CA MET A 105 -8.53 -12.63 4.09
C MET A 105 -8.78 -14.00 3.46
N PHE A 106 -7.80 -14.50 2.71
CA PHE A 106 -7.78 -15.83 2.12
C PHE A 106 -6.32 -16.25 1.85
N PRO A 107 -6.03 -17.53 1.61
CA PRO A 107 -4.66 -18.00 1.40
C PRO A 107 -3.99 -17.24 0.25
N HIS A 108 -2.77 -16.72 0.46
CA HIS A 108 -1.95 -16.09 -0.58
C HIS A 108 -0.61 -16.82 -0.72
N PRO A 109 0.09 -16.70 -1.87
CA PRO A 109 1.44 -17.23 -2.02
C PRO A 109 2.40 -16.66 -0.97
N THR A 110 3.31 -17.48 -0.45
CA THR A 110 4.26 -17.08 0.61
C THR A 110 5.07 -15.84 0.25
N TRP A 111 5.45 -15.67 -1.02
CA TRP A 111 6.18 -14.50 -1.48
C TRP A 111 5.37 -13.19 -1.35
N MET A 112 4.04 -13.24 -1.49
CA MET A 112 3.16 -12.08 -1.28
C MET A 112 3.05 -11.73 0.20
N VAL A 113 2.97 -12.75 1.06
CA VAL A 113 2.96 -12.55 2.52
C VAL A 113 4.25 -11.86 2.98
N VAL A 114 5.40 -12.28 2.44
CA VAL A 114 6.68 -11.59 2.66
C VAL A 114 6.62 -10.17 2.09
N ALA A 115 6.14 -10.00 0.86
CA ALA A 115 6.04 -8.69 0.22
C ALA A 115 5.15 -7.70 0.99
N ALA A 116 4.09 -8.16 1.65
CA ALA A 116 3.16 -7.33 2.43
C ALA A 116 3.86 -6.50 3.52
N ILE A 117 5.01 -6.97 4.02
CA ILE A 117 5.80 -6.26 5.02
C ILE A 117 6.91 -5.45 4.35
N PHE A 118 7.73 -6.09 3.51
CA PHE A 118 8.96 -5.47 3.01
C PHE A 118 8.68 -4.39 1.97
N VAL A 119 7.66 -4.56 1.13
CA VAL A 119 7.42 -3.67 -0.01
C VAL A 119 6.92 -2.28 0.43
N PRO A 120 5.95 -2.15 1.36
CA PRO A 120 5.60 -0.83 1.90
C PRO A 120 6.78 -0.13 2.58
N VAL A 121 7.60 -0.87 3.34
CA VAL A 121 8.80 -0.33 4.00
C VAL A 121 9.80 0.19 2.96
N MET A 122 10.05 -0.58 1.89
CA MET A 122 10.89 -0.14 0.77
C MET A 122 10.35 1.13 0.11
N GLY A 123 9.05 1.20 -0.15
CA GLY A 123 8.41 2.38 -0.72
C GLY A 123 8.65 3.62 0.14
N LYS A 124 8.51 3.49 1.46
CA LYS A 124 8.79 4.59 2.39
C LYS A 124 10.28 4.95 2.44
N LEU A 125 11.18 3.98 2.42
CA LEU A 125 12.62 4.25 2.42
C LEU A 125 13.04 5.02 1.16
N LEU A 126 12.47 4.67 0.01
CA LEU A 126 12.66 5.40 -1.23
C LEU A 126 12.06 6.82 -1.14
N ALA A 127 10.88 6.98 -0.54
CA ALA A 127 10.28 8.30 -0.30
C ALA A 127 11.24 9.22 0.47
N ASP A 128 11.80 8.73 1.57
CA ASP A 128 12.79 9.49 2.36
C ASP A 128 14.01 9.85 1.52
N GLN A 129 14.56 8.90 0.75
CA GLN A 129 15.72 9.17 -0.11
C GLN A 129 15.45 10.30 -1.12
N LEU A 130 14.28 10.29 -1.75
CA LEU A 130 13.85 11.32 -2.69
C LEU A 130 13.63 12.69 -2.02
N LEU A 131 13.25 12.69 -0.75
CA LEU A 131 12.94 13.91 0.01
C LEU A 131 14.11 14.45 0.85
N LYS A 132 15.25 13.76 0.91
CA LYS A 132 16.43 14.18 1.69
C LYS A 132 16.81 15.64 1.48
N SER A 133 16.87 16.10 0.22
CA SER A 133 17.24 17.48 -0.12
C SER A 133 16.22 18.53 0.33
N ARG A 134 14.94 18.14 0.46
CA ARG A 134 13.84 19.02 0.87
C ARG A 134 13.72 19.16 2.39
N LEU A 135 14.26 18.21 3.14
CA LEU A 135 14.26 18.21 4.61
C LEU A 135 15.52 18.83 5.21
N SER A 136 16.59 19.00 4.42
CA SER A 136 17.85 19.62 4.85
C SER A 136 17.95 21.12 4.55
N SER A 137 16.87 21.74 4.03
CA SER A 137 16.77 23.16 3.68
C SER A 137 15.94 23.91 4.71
#